data_AF-A0A3N4LBI8-F1
#
_entry.id   AF-A0A3N4LBI8-F1
#
_cell.length_a   1.000
_cell.length_b   1.000
_cell.length_c   1.000
_cell.angle_alpha   90.00
_cell.angle_beta   90.00
_cell.angle_gamma   90.00
#
_symmetry.space_group_name_H-M   'P 1'
#
loop_
_entity.id
_entity.type
_entity.pdbx_description
1 polymer ?
#
loop_
_entity_poly.entity_id
_entity_poly.type
_entity_poly.pdbx_seq_one_letter_code
_entity_poly.pdbx_strand_id
1 'polypeptide(L)' 'INAMGTRICVYTMERNTGEILPEAILDSPTRVTDTALAERWSYDVVQSEGEDVVRGIVDEVKKMCREM' A
#
# COMPACT_ATOMS: atom_id res chain seq x y z
N ILE A 1 -1.05 20.22 9.94
CA ILE A 1 -0.61 19.01 10.66
C ILE A 1 -0.89 17.82 9.74
N ASN A 2 0.14 17.17 9.19
CA ASN A 2 0.00 15.89 8.49
C ASN A 2 0.41 14.80 9.50
N ALA A 3 -0.52 13.93 9.88
CA ALA A 3 -0.29 12.85 10.84
C ALA A 3 0.23 11.55 10.21
N MET A 4 0.24 11.43 8.87
CA MET A 4 0.50 10.18 8.14
C MET A 4 1.79 10.18 7.31
N GLY A 5 2.57 11.27 7.31
CA GLY A 5 3.73 11.41 6.43
C GLY A 5 3.35 11.59 4.95
N THR A 6 4.35 11.71 4.08
CA THR A 6 4.14 11.89 2.63
C THR A 6 4.42 10.63 1.82
N ARG A 7 5.04 9.62 2.44
CA ARG A 7 5.38 8.39 1.76
C ARG A 7 4.36 7.32 2.03
N ILE A 8 4.12 6.47 1.04
CA ILE A 8 3.25 5.31 1.13
C ILE A 8 3.98 4.03 0.72
N CYS A 9 3.55 2.92 1.31
CA CYS A 9 3.88 1.57 0.92
C CYS A 9 2.65 0.94 0.27
N VAL A 10 2.83 0.26 -0.86
CA VAL A 10 1.75 -0.42 -1.59
C VAL A 10 2.05 -1.91 -1.68
N TYR A 11 1.00 -2.71 -1.73
CA TYR A 11 1.10 -4.14 -1.96
C TYR A 11 0.09 -4.54 -3.04
N THR A 12 0.40 -5.62 -3.75
CA THR A 12 -0.56 -6.31 -4.61
C THR A 12 -1.06 -7.55 -3.89
N MET A 13 -2.31 -7.92 -4.13
CA MET A 13 -2.89 -9.17 -3.65
C MET A 13 -3.50 -9.90 -4.84
N GLU A 14 -3.03 -11.12 -5.10
CA GLU A 14 -3.64 -11.97 -6.11
C GLU A 14 -4.98 -12.50 -5.57
N ARG A 15 -6.05 -12.35 -6.34
CA ARG A 15 -7.41 -12.57 -5.85
C ARG A 15 -7.75 -14.05 -5.62
N ASN A 16 -7.21 -14.95 -6.42
CA ASN A 16 -7.54 -16.37 -6.42
C ASN A 16 -6.75 -17.16 -5.35
N THR A 17 -5.50 -16.78 -5.10
CA THR A 17 -4.58 -17.41 -4.16
C THR A 17 -4.49 -16.64 -2.84
N GLY A 18 -4.81 -15.35 -2.84
CA GLY A 18 -4.61 -14.46 -1.69
C GLY A 18 -3.15 -14.08 -1.46
N GLU A 19 -2.24 -14.41 -2.38
CA GLU A 19 -0.82 -14.09 -2.26
C GLU A 19 -0.61 -12.57 -2.27
N ILE A 20 0.19 -12.07 -1.32
CA ILE A 20 0.50 -10.65 -1.16
C ILE A 20 1.96 -10.41 -1.53
N LEU A 21 2.22 -9.40 -2.37
CA LEU A 21 3.56 -8.95 -2.74
C LEU A 21 3.73 -7.45 -2.50
N PRO A 22 4.82 -7.01 -1.81
CA PRO A 22 5.83 -7.85 -1.16
C PRO A 22 5.24 -8.64 0.03
N GLU A 23 5.88 -9.75 0.40
CA GLU A 23 5.41 -10.65 1.46
C GLU A 23 5.07 -9.87 2.75
N ALA A 24 3.97 -10.25 3.40
CA ALA A 24 3.52 -9.64 4.64
C ALA A 24 4.60 -9.73 5.72
N ILE A 25 4.71 -8.69 6.54
CA ILE A 25 5.61 -8.71 7.69
C ILE A 25 5.01 -9.65 8.72
N LEU A 26 5.76 -10.70 9.09
CA LEU A 26 5.32 -11.66 10.09
C LEU A 26 5.06 -10.97 11.42
N ASP A 27 3.94 -11.32 12.04
CA ASP A 27 3.56 -10.75 13.33
C ASP A 27 4.54 -11.14 14.44
N SER A 28 4.71 -10.27 15.43
CA SER A 28 5.63 -10.48 16.56
C SER A 28 4.88 -10.32 17.88
N PRO A 29 4.94 -11.31 18.79
CA PRO A 29 4.24 -11.23 20.07
C PRO A 29 4.82 -10.16 21.01
N THR A 30 5.98 -9.60 20.69
CA THR A 30 6.71 -8.65 21.54
C THR A 30 7.06 -7.34 20.84
N ARG A 31 6.69 -7.16 19.57
CA ARG A 31 7.00 -5.97 18.79
C ARG A 31 5.81 -5.53 17.96
N VAL A 32 5.62 -4.23 17.85
CA VAL A 32 4.66 -3.66 16.91
C VAL A 32 5.22 -3.84 15.49
N THR A 33 4.46 -4.50 14.62
CA THR A 33 4.80 -4.81 13.22
C THR A 33 4.00 -3.96 12.23
N ASP A 34 3.29 -2.94 12.72
CA ASP A 34 2.49 -2.01 11.92
C ASP A 34 3.33 -1.09 11.02
N THR A 35 4.65 -1.11 11.19
CA THR A 35 5.60 -0.26 10.45
C THR A 35 6.34 -1.09 9.41
N ALA A 36 6.12 -0.77 8.14
CA ALA A 36 6.87 -1.37 7.04
C ALA A 36 8.34 -0.94 7.02
N LEU A 37 9.23 -1.80 6.51
CA LEU A 37 10.65 -1.48 6.32
C LEU A 37 10.83 -0.25 5.44
N ALA A 38 11.89 0.52 5.68
CA ALA A 38 12.12 1.81 5.02
C ALA A 38 12.12 1.71 3.49
N GLU A 39 12.64 0.63 2.92
CA GLU A 39 12.65 0.40 1.48
C GLU A 39 11.25 0.23 0.86
N ARG A 40 10.24 -0.13 1.65
CA ARG A 40 8.86 -0.31 1.16
C ARG A 40 8.09 1.01 1.05
N TRP A 41 8.56 2.07 1.71
CA TRP A 41 7.98 3.43 1.61
C TRP A 41 8.52 4.16 0.37
N SER A 42 8.34 3.55 -0.80
CA SER A 42 9.00 3.94 -2.04
C SER A 42 8.34 5.13 -2.75
N TYR A 43 7.05 5.38 -2.50
CA TYR A 43 6.30 6.41 -3.21
C TYR A 43 6.03 7.62 -2.32
N ASP A 44 6.48 8.80 -2.75
CA ASP A 44 6.13 10.06 -2.11
C ASP A 44 4.95 10.70 -2.85
N VAL A 45 3.79 10.81 -2.19
CA VAL A 45 2.54 11.27 -2.81
C VAL A 45 2.56 12.76 -3.18
N VAL A 46 3.55 13.50 -2.71
CA VAL A 46 3.75 14.91 -3.08
C VAL A 46 4.52 15.03 -4.39
N GLN A 47 5.15 13.95 -4.84
CA GLN A 47 5.76 13.84 -6.17
C GLN A 47 4.73 13.28 -7.16
N SER A 48 4.84 13.69 -8.43
CA SER A 48 3.90 13.26 -9.48
C SER A 48 3.84 11.74 -9.63
N GLU A 49 4.98 11.05 -9.51
CA GLU A 49 5.03 9.58 -9.55
C GLU A 49 4.17 8.94 -8.45
N GLY A 50 4.27 9.43 -7.21
CA GLY A 50 3.48 8.91 -6.10
C GLY A 50 2.00 9.26 -6.24
N GLU A 51 1.68 10.45 -6.76
CA GLU A 51 0.30 10.83 -7.09
C GLU A 51 -0.32 9.90 -8.13
N ASP A 52 0.40 9.60 -9.22
CA ASP A 52 -0.06 8.73 -10.30
C ASP A 52 -0.37 7.32 -9.79
N VAL A 53 0.48 6.78 -8.90
CA VAL A 53 0.24 5.48 -8.25
C VAL A 53 -1.04 5.50 -7.42
N VAL A 54 -1.24 6.53 -6.59
CA VAL A 54 -2.45 6.64 -5.76
C VAL A 54 -3.70 6.76 -6.62
N ARG A 55 -3.66 7.57 -7.67
CA ARG A 55 -4.78 7.73 -8.61
C ARG A 55 -5.12 6.40 -9.28
N GLY A 56 -4.11 5.65 -9.74
CA GLY A 56 -4.30 4.33 -10.34
C GLY A 56 -4.98 3.34 -9.38
N ILE A 57 -4.55 3.30 -8.12
CA ILE A 57 -5.19 2.47 -7.08
C ILE A 57 -6.65 2.87 -6.87
N VAL A 58 -6.92 4.17 -6.74
CA VAL A 58 -8.29 4.68 -6.55
C VAL A 58 -9.20 4.31 -7.71
N ASP A 59 -8.70 4.40 -8.94
CA ASP A 59 -9.49 4.07 -10.13
C ASP A 59 -9.78 2.57 -10.24
N GLU A 60 -8.83 1.70 -9.86
CA GLU A 60 -9.06 0.26 -9.78
C GLU A 60 -10.08 -0.09 -8.69
N VAL A 61 -9.97 0.51 -7.50
CA VAL A 61 -10.97 0.31 -6.43
C VAL A 61 -12.36 0.76 -6.88
N LYS A 62 -12.48 1.92 -7.53
CA LYS A 62 -13.77 2.38 -8.09
C LYS A 62 -14.32 1.42 -9.13
N LYS A 63 -13.46 0.80 -9.95
CA LYS A 63 -13.87 -0.21 -10.93
C LYS A 63 -14.40 -1.45 -10.22
N MET A 64 -13.69 -1.97 -9.24
CA MET A 64 -14.14 -3.12 -8.44
C MET A 64 -15.51 -2.87 -7.80
N CYS A 65 -15.73 -1.70 -7.21
CA CYS A 65 -17.03 -1.36 -6.60
C CYS A 65 -18.19 -1.28 -7.61
N ARG A 66 -17.93 -1.01 -8.89
CA ARG A 66 -18.95 -1.01 -9.94
C ARG A 66 -19.26 -2.41 -10.48
N GLU A 67 -18.34 -3.34 -10.29
CA GLU A 67 -18.44 -4.74 -10.73
C GLU A 67 -18.97 -5.67 -9.62
N MET A 68 -19.31 -5.12 -8.44
CA MET A 68 -20.00 -5.79 -7.33
C MET A 68 -21.51 -5.67 -7.46
#